data_AF-A0A9D2SW88-F1
#
_entry.id   AF-A0A9D2SW88-F1
#
_cell.length_a   1.000
_cell.length_b   1.000
_cell.length_c   1.000
_cell.angle_alpha   90.00
_cell.angle_beta   90.00
_cell.angle_gamma   90.00
#
_symmetry.space_group_name_H-M   'P 1'
#
loop_
_entity.id
_entity.type
_entity.pdbx_description
1 polymer ?
#
loop_
_entity_poly.entity_id
_entity_poly.type
_entity_poly.pdbx_seq_one_letter_code
_entity_poly.pdbx_strand_id
1 'polypeptide(L)'
;MTREEAERCCGIPKSILDEYEQLWHSGQPDHYDERDIETLSLVVTLHDIGLSTQEVKVYMAAPHDSERLQMLERLRQRELDQIHHAEQQLERIDWLRHEIRKGIGGI
;
A
#
# COMPACT_ATOMS: atom_id res chain seq x y z
N MET A 1 -16.40 -16.03 -10.71
CA MET A 1 -16.81 -14.62 -10.64
C MET A 1 -16.15 -13.86 -11.78
N THR A 2 -16.87 -13.06 -12.56
CA THR A 2 -16.29 -12.33 -13.69
C THR A 2 -15.44 -11.14 -13.23
N ARG A 3 -14.63 -10.59 -14.13
CA ARG A 3 -13.83 -9.38 -13.90
C ARG A 3 -14.67 -8.17 -13.44
N GLU A 4 -15.83 -7.99 -14.05
CA GLU A 4 -16.76 -6.92 -13.69
C GLU A 4 -17.38 -7.15 -12.30
N GLU A 5 -17.66 -8.40 -11.95
CA GLU A 5 -18.16 -8.77 -10.62
C GLU A 5 -17.07 -8.61 -9.55
N ALA A 6 -15.80 -8.92 -9.84
CA ALA A 6 -14.68 -8.71 -8.92
C ALA A 6 -14.45 -7.22 -8.62
N GLU A 7 -14.52 -6.37 -9.64
CA GLU A 7 -14.44 -4.92 -9.47
C GLU A 7 -15.63 -4.39 -8.64
N ARG A 8 -16.85 -4.83 -8.95
CA ARG A 8 -18.06 -4.30 -8.32
C ARG A 8 -18.35 -4.83 -6.92
N CYS A 9 -18.15 -6.13 -6.70
CA CYS A 9 -18.50 -6.81 -5.44
C CYS A 9 -17.35 -6.78 -4.43
N CYS A 10 -16.11 -6.85 -4.90
CA CYS A 10 -14.92 -6.91 -4.04
C CYS A 10 -14.11 -5.61 -4.05
N GLY A 11 -14.46 -4.63 -4.90
CA GLY A 11 -13.77 -3.34 -4.95
C GLY A 11 -12.35 -3.43 -5.50
N ILE A 12 -12.01 -4.51 -6.22
CA ILE A 12 -10.65 -4.73 -6.72
C ILE A 12 -10.41 -3.79 -7.92
N PRO A 13 -9.40 -2.89 -7.86
CA PRO A 13 -9.11 -1.99 -8.97
C PRO A 13 -8.69 -2.73 -10.24
N LYS A 14 -9.07 -2.21 -11.41
CA LYS A 14 -8.69 -2.78 -12.73
C LYS A 14 -7.17 -2.95 -12.90
N SER A 15 -6.38 -2.02 -12.37
CA SER A 15 -4.92 -2.08 -12.42
C SER A 15 -4.36 -3.31 -11.71
N ILE A 16 -4.99 -3.76 -10.63
CA ILE A 16 -4.59 -4.94 -9.87
C ILE A 16 -5.02 -6.22 -10.61
N LEU A 17 -6.20 -6.21 -11.23
CA LEU A 17 -6.65 -7.31 -12.08
C LEU A 17 -5.70 -7.51 -13.27
N ASP A 18 -5.30 -6.42 -13.94
CA ASP A 18 -4.32 -6.46 -15.03
C ASP A 18 -2.94 -6.97 -14.55
N GLU A 19 -2.48 -6.51 -13.39
CA GLU A 19 -1.23 -6.96 -12.79
C GLU A 19 -1.27 -8.46 -12.46
N TYR A 20 -2.36 -8.94 -11.85
CA TYR A 20 -2.56 -10.34 -11.51
C TYR A 20 -2.63 -11.23 -12.76
N GLU A 21 -3.39 -10.83 -13.78
CA GLU A 21 -3.48 -11.53 -15.06
C GLU A 21 -2.12 -11.65 -15.74
N GLN A 22 -1.31 -10.59 -15.74
CA GLN A 22 0.01 -10.58 -16.38
C GLN A 22 1.07 -11.42 -15.67
N LEU A 23 0.95 -11.58 -14.35
CA LEU A 23 2.02 -12.13 -13.52
C LEU A 23 1.72 -13.55 -13.02
N TRP A 24 0.46 -13.86 -12.77
CA TRP A 24 0.03 -15.10 -12.14
C TRP A 24 -0.94 -15.93 -12.97
N HIS A 25 -1.61 -15.35 -13.96
CA HIS A 25 -2.65 -16.04 -14.71
C HIS A 25 -2.19 -16.39 -16.14
N SER A 26 -1.90 -17.68 -16.38
CA SER A 26 -1.41 -18.18 -17.67
C SER A 26 -2.53 -18.58 -18.67
N GLY A 27 -3.79 -18.19 -18.42
CA GLY A 27 -4.95 -18.57 -19.23
C GLY A 27 -6.05 -17.50 -19.30
N GLN A 28 -6.99 -17.63 -20.25
CA GLN A 28 -8.05 -16.65 -20.52
C GLN A 28 -8.98 -16.45 -19.30
N PRO A 29 -9.25 -15.20 -18.85
CA PRO A 29 -9.78 -14.95 -17.51
C PRO A 29 -11.25 -14.54 -17.55
N ASP A 30 -12.15 -15.45 -17.92
CA ASP A 30 -13.59 -15.12 -17.84
C ASP A 30 -14.13 -15.30 -16.40
N HIS A 31 -13.43 -16.08 -15.55
CA HIS A 31 -13.86 -16.40 -14.19
C HIS A 31 -12.71 -16.53 -13.19
N TYR A 32 -12.79 -15.77 -12.10
CA TYR A 32 -12.02 -15.93 -10.87
C TYR A 32 -12.75 -16.88 -9.90
N ASP A 33 -12.02 -17.82 -9.31
CA ASP A 33 -12.52 -18.64 -8.21
C ASP A 33 -12.35 -17.93 -6.84
N GLU A 34 -12.83 -18.55 -5.76
CA GLU A 34 -12.74 -17.96 -4.42
C GLU A 34 -11.28 -17.70 -3.98
N ARG A 35 -10.32 -18.54 -4.39
CA ARG A 35 -8.90 -18.39 -4.05
C ARG A 35 -8.25 -17.27 -4.83
N ASP A 36 -8.67 -17.07 -6.07
CA ASP A 36 -8.24 -15.94 -6.88
C ASP A 36 -8.67 -14.63 -6.22
N ILE A 37 -9.88 -14.58 -5.67
CA ILE A 37 -10.39 -13.40 -4.95
C ILE A 37 -9.65 -13.15 -3.65
N GLU A 38 -9.38 -14.19 -2.85
CA GLU A 38 -8.54 -14.06 -1.65
C GLU A 38 -7.15 -13.52 -2.02
N THR A 39 -6.57 -14.03 -3.11
CA THR A 39 -5.25 -13.60 -3.60
C THR A 39 -5.28 -12.14 -4.06
N LEU A 40 -6.27 -11.75 -4.85
CA LEU A 40 -6.45 -10.38 -5.31
C LEU A 40 -6.70 -9.42 -4.15
N SER A 41 -7.51 -9.80 -3.17
CA SER A 41 -7.74 -8.99 -1.96
C SER A 41 -6.45 -8.77 -1.16
N LEU A 42 -5.58 -9.78 -1.08
CA LEU A 42 -4.28 -9.66 -0.44
C LEU A 42 -3.38 -8.70 -1.24
N VAL A 43 -3.32 -8.84 -2.57
CA VAL A 43 -2.54 -7.95 -3.44
C VAL A 43 -2.99 -6.49 -3.30
N VAL A 44 -4.31 -6.23 -3.30
CA VAL A 44 -4.86 -4.89 -3.03
C VAL A 44 -4.36 -4.37 -1.69
N THR A 45 -4.51 -5.17 -0.63
CA THR A 45 -4.08 -4.78 0.73
C THR A 45 -2.59 -4.42 0.77
N LEU A 46 -1.73 -5.19 0.09
CA LEU A 46 -0.29 -4.95 0.06
C LEU A 46 0.05 -3.64 -0.68
N HIS A 47 -0.65 -3.33 -1.77
CA HIS A 47 -0.48 -2.06 -2.47
C HIS A 47 -0.99 -0.88 -1.65
N ASP A 48 -2.12 -1.03 -0.96
CA ASP A 48 -2.71 0.02 -0.12
C ASP A 48 -1.80 0.43 1.04
N ILE A 49 -1.05 -0.52 1.59
CA ILE A 49 -0.02 -0.23 2.62
C ILE A 49 1.31 0.25 2.02
N GLY A 50 1.40 0.42 0.70
CA GLY A 50 2.53 1.05 0.03
C GLY A 50 3.64 0.11 -0.42
N LEU A 51 3.37 -1.19 -0.63
CA LEU A 51 4.28 -2.04 -1.38
C LEU A 51 4.16 -1.75 -2.89
N SER A 52 5.31 -1.76 -3.55
CA SER A 52 5.39 -1.76 -5.01
C SER A 52 5.01 -3.12 -5.60
N THR A 53 4.63 -3.16 -6.87
CA THR A 53 4.40 -4.40 -7.65
C THR A 53 5.54 -5.41 -7.49
N GLN A 54 6.80 -4.93 -7.45
CA GLN A 54 7.95 -5.81 -7.28
C GLN A 54 8.03 -6.40 -5.86
N GLU A 55 7.73 -5.62 -4.83
CA GLU A 55 7.70 -6.09 -3.45
C GLU A 55 6.53 -7.03 -3.20
N VAL A 56 5.35 -6.75 -3.78
CA VAL A 56 4.21 -7.66 -3.77
C VAL A 56 4.61 -9.01 -4.36
N LYS A 57 5.34 -9.01 -5.49
CA LYS A 57 5.79 -10.28 -6.08
C LYS A 57 6.69 -11.09 -5.16
N VAL A 58 7.65 -10.42 -4.53
CA VAL A 58 8.56 -11.06 -3.57
C VAL A 58 7.78 -11.57 -2.36
N TYR A 59 6.81 -10.80 -1.86
CA TYR A 59 5.95 -11.19 -0.75
C TYR A 59 5.12 -12.44 -1.06
N MET A 60 4.52 -12.47 -2.25
CA MET A 60 3.69 -13.60 -2.71
C MET A 60 4.53 -14.87 -2.93
N ALA A 61 5.73 -14.72 -3.50
CA ALA A 61 6.66 -15.82 -3.76
C ALA A 61 7.40 -16.33 -2.50
N ALA A 62 7.36 -15.60 -1.39
CA ALA A 62 8.05 -15.97 -0.16
C ALA A 62 7.52 -17.32 0.38
N PRO A 63 8.39 -18.32 0.59
CA PRO A 63 7.99 -19.67 0.98
C PRO A 63 7.61 -19.79 2.46
N HIS A 64 8.03 -18.84 3.29
CA HIS A 64 7.88 -18.87 4.74
C HIS A 64 7.28 -17.58 5.29
N ASP A 65 6.37 -17.71 6.25
CA ASP A 65 5.73 -16.55 6.89
C ASP A 65 6.72 -15.64 7.60
N SER A 66 7.87 -16.16 8.05
CA SER A 66 8.94 -15.36 8.64
C SER A 66 9.51 -14.32 7.67
N GLU A 67 9.63 -14.67 6.38
CA GLU A 67 10.12 -13.74 5.36
C GLU A 67 9.09 -12.65 5.08
N ARG A 68 7.80 -13.04 4.97
CA ARG A 68 6.67 -12.11 4.82
C ARG A 68 6.58 -11.15 6.00
N LEU A 69 6.70 -11.65 7.23
CA LEU A 69 6.72 -10.83 8.44
C LEU A 69 7.90 -9.86 8.44
N GLN A 70 9.09 -10.30 8.02
CA GLN A 70 10.25 -9.42 7.93
C GLN A 70 10.05 -8.30 6.92
N MET A 71 9.40 -8.57 5.78
CA MET A 71 9.05 -7.53 4.80
C MET A 71 8.08 -6.51 5.38
N LEU A 72 7.04 -6.96 6.08
CA LEU A 72 6.06 -6.07 6.73
C LEU A 72 6.71 -5.24 7.85
N GLU A 73 7.65 -5.79 8.62
CA GLU A 73 8.35 -5.02 9.65
C GLU A 73 9.25 -3.93 9.04
N ARG A 74 9.90 -4.21 7.90
CA ARG A 74 10.68 -3.20 7.17
C ARG A 74 9.78 -2.08 6.63
N LEU A 75 8.63 -2.43 6.07
CA LEU A 75 7.63 -1.45 5.65
C LEU A 75 7.18 -0.59 6.83
N ARG A 76 6.82 -1.23 7.95
CA ARG A 76 6.41 -0.54 9.17
C ARG A 76 7.47 0.46 9.64
N GLN A 77 8.74 0.08 9.63
CA GLN A 77 9.82 0.99 9.99
C GLN A 77 9.94 2.17 9.01
N ARG A 78 9.82 1.93 7.70
CA ARG A 78 9.81 2.99 6.68
C ARG A 78 8.68 4.00 6.87
N GLU A 79 7.48 3.52 7.20
CA GLU A 79 6.34 4.40 7.47
C GLU A 79 6.52 5.18 8.78
N LEU A 80 7.06 4.56 9.82
CA LEU A 80 7.41 5.25 11.07
C LEU A 80 8.45 6.36 10.85
N ASP A 81 9.48 6.10 10.04
CA ASP A 81 10.50 7.11 9.73
C ASP A 81 9.90 8.31 8.98
N GLN A 82 8.93 8.07 8.08
CA GLN A 82 8.18 9.13 7.39
C GLN A 82 7.32 9.94 8.36
N ILE A 83 6.64 9.28 9.30
CA ILE A 83 5.86 9.95 10.35
C ILE A 83 6.77 10.84 11.19
N HIS A 84 7.89 10.32 11.70
CA HIS A 84 8.85 11.11 12.48
C HIS A 84 9.40 12.30 11.69
N HIS A 85 9.62 12.14 10.38
CA HIS A 85 10.03 13.26 9.53
C HIS A 85 8.93 14.33 9.41
N ALA A 86 7.68 13.91 9.19
CA ALA A 86 6.54 14.82 9.12
C ALA A 86 6.31 15.57 10.44
N GLU A 87 6.48 14.91 11.59
CA GLU A 87 6.43 15.54 12.91
C GLU A 87 7.48 16.65 13.04
N GLN A 88 8.75 16.39 12.66
CA GLN A 88 9.81 17.41 12.68
C GLN A 88 9.52 18.59 11.74
N GLN A 89 8.89 18.33 10.59
CA GLN A 89 8.46 19.40 9.68
C GLN A 89 7.37 20.27 10.32
N LEU A 90 6.40 19.66 11.00
CA LEU A 90 5.34 20.39 11.71
C LEU A 90 5.90 21.26 12.83
N GLU A 91 6.85 20.74 13.62
CA GLU A 91 7.52 21.53 14.66
C GLU A 91 8.18 22.80 14.11
N ARG A 92 8.84 22.70 12.94
CA ARG A 92 9.46 23.85 12.27
C ARG A 92 8.41 24.85 11.77
N ILE A 93 7.31 24.35 11.23
CA ILE A 93 6.18 25.19 10.79
C ILE A 93 5.60 25.94 11.98
N ASP A 94 5.36 25.27 13.10
CA ASP A 94 4.79 25.89 14.29
C ASP A 94 5.74 26.87 14.95
N TRP A 95 7.04 26.59 14.94
CA TRP A 95 8.05 27.56 15.36
C TRP A 95 7.99 28.84 14.50
N LEU A 96 7.98 28.72 13.17
CA LEU A 96 7.87 29.88 12.27
C LEU A 96 6.57 30.67 12.50
N ARG A 97 5.44 29.97 12.68
CA ARG A 97 4.15 30.60 13.00
C ARG A 97 4.20 31.36 14.32
N HIS A 98 4.86 30.80 15.33
CA HIS A 98 5.03 31.43 16.63
C HIS A 98 5.86 32.72 16.53
N GLU A 99 7.00 32.67 15.83
CA GLU A 99 7.86 33.84 15.63
C GLU A 99 7.15 34.99 14.91
N ILE A 100 6.38 34.67 13.84
CA ILE A 100 5.56 35.67 13.15
C ILE A 100 4.52 36.29 14.09
N ARG A 101 3.84 35.48 14.91
CA ARG A 101 2.84 35.98 15.87
C ARG A 101 3.46 36.86 16.96
N LYS A 102 4.67 36.55 17.43
CA LYS A 102 5.43 37.41 18.35
C LYS A 102 5.80 38.75 17.71
N GLY A 103 6.21 38.74 16.44
CA GLY A 103 6.57 39.94 15.69
C GLY A 103 5.38 40.87 15.36
N ILE A 104 4.15 40.36 15.33
CA ILE A 104 2.93 41.12 15.03
C ILE A 104 2.32 41.78 16.29
N GLY A 105 2.84 41.50 17.49
CA GLY A 105 2.42 42.14 18.74
C GLY A 105 3.18 43.43 19.11
N GLY A 106 4.07 43.91 18.25
CA GLY A 106 4.95 45.05 18.54
C GLY A 106 5.16 45.96 17.33
N ILE A 107 4.08 46.57 16.84
CA ILE A 107 4.10 47.84 16.10
C ILE A 107 3.06 48.74 16.74
#